data_AF-A0A978RW72-F1
#
_entry.id   AF-A0A978RW72-F1
#
_cell.length_a   1.000
_cell.length_b   1.000
_cell.length_c   1.000
_cell.angle_alpha   90.00
_cell.angle_beta   90.00
_cell.angle_gamma   90.00
#
_symmetry.space_group_name_H-M   'P 1'
#
loop_
_entity.id
_entity.type
_entity.pdbx_description
1 polymer ?
#
loop_
_entity_poly.entity_id
_entity_poly.type
_entity_poly.pdbx_seq_one_letter_code
_entity_poly.pdbx_strand_id
1 'polypeptide(L)'
;MKIKRLECQDNSEWKLEPFYLTDNPTLLVGISGAGKTQILRAIYALKLIAQGHSLNGVKWNVEFLNNEGILYRWEGEFEPQKSLSFGDFKLESPKQRFHILFEKLYKDDVLLVNRTAEQIVFKGTKTPKLSPDTSAIYLLKQEEDIGMAAAEIEKIIRAKPPSDFFNDEQIRAYPLLSNDVINRYKNLSLTEIQNSQLHLLIKLVLVYRYFPEIFQKIKKRFIEIFNLIEDVRIEHPRNWYDFFTSNFMDSQLLWVNIKEKGINEPIQQPNISSGMMKTLMYISELYLCPPGSVILLDEFENSLGVNCIESMTEIILENQDNVQFIITSHHPYIINNIPPQHWKIVTRKGGVVKVKEAEDFGISKSRHKAFIDLINILEDYPEGLEEE
;
A
#
# COMPACT_ATOMS: atom_id res chain seq x y z
N MET A 1 -4.54 3.82 11.74
CA MET A 1 -4.27 5.01 10.91
C MET A 1 -5.43 5.23 9.96
N LYS A 2 -5.90 6.46 9.83
CA LYS A 2 -6.88 6.86 8.81
C LYS A 2 -6.46 8.19 8.20
N ILE A 3 -5.98 8.18 6.96
CA ILE A 3 -5.61 9.39 6.21
C ILE A 3 -6.89 10.15 5.86
N LYS A 4 -6.95 11.42 6.21
CA LYS A 4 -8.09 12.31 5.98
C LYS A 4 -7.85 13.25 4.82
N ARG A 5 -6.66 13.85 4.74
CA ARG A 5 -6.30 14.84 3.72
C ARG A 5 -4.89 14.59 3.21
N LEU A 6 -4.69 14.81 1.92
CA LEU A 6 -3.38 14.73 1.29
C LEU A 6 -3.17 15.88 0.31
N GLU A 7 -1.98 16.46 0.37
CA GLU A 7 -1.42 17.38 -0.61
C GLU A 7 0.04 17.00 -0.80
N CYS A 8 0.50 16.97 -2.05
CA CYS A 8 1.87 16.56 -2.35
C CYS A 8 2.38 17.22 -3.63
N GLN A 9 3.68 17.43 -3.71
CA GLN A 9 4.36 17.89 -4.90
C GLN A 9 5.69 17.14 -5.01
N ASP A 10 6.12 16.83 -6.22
CA ASP A 10 7.45 16.28 -6.48
C ASP A 10 8.34 17.26 -7.27
N ASN A 11 9.57 16.84 -7.54
CA ASN A 11 10.57 17.64 -8.26
C ASN A 11 10.30 17.81 -9.76
N SER A 12 9.26 17.17 -10.30
CA SER A 12 8.98 17.06 -11.75
C SER A 12 7.82 17.93 -12.21
N GLU A 13 7.55 19.02 -11.49
CA GLU A 13 6.39 19.91 -11.67
C GLU A 13 5.04 19.22 -11.41
N TRP A 14 5.04 17.96 -10.98
CA TRP A 14 3.82 17.27 -10.57
C TRP A 14 3.36 17.80 -9.22
N LYS A 15 2.13 18.30 -9.18
CA LYS A 15 1.48 18.86 -7.99
C LYS A 15 0.10 18.26 -7.83
N LEU A 16 -0.14 17.61 -6.71
CA LEU A 16 -1.45 17.16 -6.25
C LEU A 16 -2.06 18.25 -5.36
N GLU A 17 -3.16 18.84 -5.82
CA GLU A 17 -3.95 19.76 -5.01
C GLU A 17 -4.54 19.06 -3.77
N PRO A 18 -4.74 19.79 -2.67
CA PRO A 18 -5.27 19.21 -1.45
C PRO A 18 -6.65 18.60 -1.69
N PHE A 19 -6.83 17.36 -1.28
CA PHE A 19 -8.12 16.69 -1.31
C PHE A 19 -8.35 15.83 -0.07
N TYR A 20 -9.62 15.56 0.22
CA TYR A 20 -10.02 14.69 1.32
C TYR A 20 -10.27 13.27 0.81
N LEU A 21 -9.89 12.27 1.60
CA LEU A 21 -10.23 10.88 1.33
C LEU A 21 -11.59 10.55 1.92
N THR A 22 -12.28 9.57 1.32
CA THR A 22 -13.56 9.08 1.84
C THR A 22 -13.35 8.21 3.07
N ASP A 23 -14.44 7.89 3.77
CA ASP A 23 -14.34 7.10 4.99
C ASP A 23 -13.78 5.70 4.76
N ASN A 24 -14.31 4.93 3.79
CA ASN A 24 -13.72 3.68 3.23
C ASN A 24 -14.70 2.95 2.27
N PRO A 25 -14.28 2.34 1.14
CA PRO A 25 -13.03 2.53 0.42
C PRO A 25 -13.00 3.88 -0.29
N THR A 26 -11.79 4.38 -0.57
CA THR A 26 -11.59 5.48 -1.53
C THR A 26 -11.26 4.88 -2.89
N LEU A 27 -12.16 5.00 -3.86
CA LEU A 27 -11.94 4.58 -5.24
C LEU A 27 -11.51 5.78 -6.09
N LEU A 28 -10.24 5.80 -6.50
CA LEU A 28 -9.70 6.78 -7.45
C LEU A 28 -10.05 6.34 -8.87
N VAL A 29 -10.83 7.15 -9.59
CA VAL A 29 -11.23 6.93 -10.99
C VAL A 29 -10.86 8.14 -11.83
N GLY A 30 -10.56 7.92 -13.10
CA GLY A 30 -10.08 8.98 -13.99
C GLY A 30 -9.44 8.38 -15.24
N ILE A 31 -9.23 9.20 -16.27
CA ILE A 31 -8.58 8.76 -17.52
C ILE A 31 -7.22 8.11 -17.27
N SER A 32 -6.75 7.31 -18.23
CA SER A 32 -5.37 6.79 -18.18
C SER A 32 -4.38 7.96 -18.16
N GLY A 33 -3.35 7.87 -17.31
CA GLY A 33 -2.36 8.95 -17.15
C GLY A 33 -2.80 10.15 -16.27
N ALA A 34 -4.01 10.15 -15.71
CA ALA A 34 -4.50 11.22 -14.84
C ALA A 34 -3.71 11.40 -13.52
N GLY A 35 -2.90 10.41 -13.12
CA GLY A 35 -2.07 10.48 -11.91
C GLY A 35 -2.52 9.60 -10.74
N LYS A 36 -3.49 8.71 -10.92
CA LYS A 36 -4.00 7.77 -9.90
C LYS A 36 -2.89 6.96 -9.20
N THR A 37 -2.04 6.29 -9.98
CA THR A 37 -0.86 5.56 -9.48
C THR A 37 0.11 6.47 -8.73
N GLN A 38 0.29 7.71 -9.20
CA GLN A 38 1.19 8.69 -8.57
C GLN A 38 0.65 9.13 -7.20
N ILE A 39 -0.66 9.25 -7.03
CA ILE A 39 -1.30 9.50 -5.72
C ILE A 39 -0.98 8.35 -4.75
N LEU A 40 -1.13 7.08 -5.17
CA LEU A 40 -0.76 5.94 -4.31
C LEU A 40 0.74 5.94 -3.95
N ARG A 41 1.61 6.31 -4.90
CA ARG A 41 3.05 6.45 -4.65
C ARG A 41 3.36 7.59 -3.67
N ALA A 42 2.66 8.73 -3.78
CA ALA A 42 2.79 9.84 -2.84
C ALA A 42 2.41 9.42 -1.40
N ILE A 43 1.33 8.65 -1.23
CA ILE A 43 0.94 8.11 0.08
C ILE A 43 2.01 7.13 0.60
N TYR A 44 2.50 6.23 -0.26
CA TYR A 44 3.54 5.30 0.14
C TYR A 44 4.87 5.99 0.48
N ALA A 45 5.18 7.11 -0.17
CA ALA A 45 6.36 7.92 0.10
C ALA A 45 6.38 8.44 1.55
N LEU A 46 5.22 8.72 2.15
CA LEU A 46 5.12 9.11 3.57
C LEU A 46 5.74 8.05 4.49
N LYS A 47 5.47 6.76 4.22
CA LYS A 47 6.09 5.65 4.95
C LYS A 47 7.60 5.61 4.76
N LEU A 48 8.08 5.79 3.53
CA LEU A 48 9.52 5.82 3.25
C LEU A 48 10.21 6.97 4.02
N ILE A 49 9.62 8.17 4.01
CA ILE A 49 10.15 9.33 4.73
C ILE A 49 10.18 9.05 6.25
N ALA A 50 9.10 8.49 6.81
CA ALA A 50 9.04 8.12 8.23
C ALA A 50 10.03 7.00 8.61
N GLN A 51 10.44 6.18 7.63
CA GLN A 51 11.51 5.17 7.75
C GLN A 51 12.92 5.74 7.59
N GLY A 52 13.05 7.05 7.38
CA GLY A 52 14.32 7.75 7.25
C GLY A 52 14.90 7.75 5.84
N HIS A 53 14.10 7.41 4.83
CA HIS A 53 14.49 7.61 3.44
C HIS A 53 14.45 9.09 3.07
N SER A 54 15.38 9.51 2.24
CA SER A 54 15.45 10.86 1.68
C SER A 54 14.96 10.83 0.23
N LEU A 55 14.08 11.76 -0.14
CA LEU A 55 13.46 11.83 -1.46
C LEU A 55 13.75 13.17 -2.12
N ASN A 56 13.95 13.20 -3.43
CA ASN A 56 14.34 14.40 -4.16
C ASN A 56 13.16 15.37 -4.35
N GLY A 57 13.24 16.57 -3.76
CA GLY A 57 12.28 17.66 -3.99
C GLY A 57 10.82 17.34 -3.66
N VAL A 58 10.57 16.33 -2.82
CA VAL A 58 9.23 15.96 -2.39
C VAL A 58 8.74 16.93 -1.32
N LYS A 59 7.58 17.52 -1.53
CA LYS A 59 6.80 18.28 -0.56
C LYS A 59 5.56 17.49 -0.18
N TRP A 60 5.26 17.40 1.10
CA TRP A 60 4.09 16.69 1.60
C TRP A 60 3.35 17.53 2.64
N ASN A 61 2.04 17.35 2.68
CA ASN A 61 1.16 17.82 3.74
C ASN A 61 0.04 16.79 3.88
N VAL A 62 0.02 16.09 5.01
CA VAL A 62 -0.92 15.00 5.27
C VAL A 62 -1.59 15.19 6.62
N GLU A 63 -2.89 14.92 6.67
CA GLU A 63 -3.65 14.82 7.91
C GLU A 63 -4.14 13.38 8.08
N PHE A 64 -3.92 12.81 9.25
CA PHE A 64 -4.34 11.44 9.55
C PHE A 64 -4.73 11.28 11.02
N LEU A 65 -5.66 10.36 11.26
CA LEU A 65 -6.06 9.95 12.61
C LEU A 65 -5.30 8.69 13.03
N ASN A 66 -4.92 8.61 14.29
CA ASN A 66 -4.52 7.33 14.89
C ASN A 66 -5.77 6.49 15.23
N ASN A 67 -5.56 5.28 15.77
CA ASN A 67 -6.66 4.38 16.15
C ASN A 67 -7.51 4.91 17.33
N GLU A 68 -7.03 5.90 18.07
CA GLU A 68 -7.73 6.55 19.19
C GLU A 68 -8.49 7.82 18.76
N GLY A 69 -8.41 8.21 17.49
CA GLY A 69 -9.06 9.41 16.97
C GLY A 69 -8.26 10.72 17.16
N ILE A 70 -7.00 10.63 17.60
CA ILE A 70 -6.08 11.79 17.69
C ILE A 70 -5.68 12.23 16.30
N LEU A 71 -5.78 13.54 16.03
CA LEU A 71 -5.45 14.12 14.73
C LEU A 71 -3.98 14.52 14.68
N TYR A 72 -3.27 13.99 13.69
CA TYR A 72 -1.93 14.43 13.33
C TYR A 72 -1.96 15.18 12.01
N ARG A 73 -1.20 16.28 11.94
CA ARG A 73 -0.85 16.96 10.68
C ARG A 73 0.66 16.94 10.51
N TRP A 74 1.13 16.40 9.40
CA TRP A 74 2.56 16.31 9.08
C TRP A 74 2.83 16.96 7.73
N GLU A 75 3.70 17.97 7.75
CA GLU A 75 4.10 18.70 6.55
C GLU A 75 5.62 18.85 6.48
N GLY A 76 6.16 18.88 5.27
CA GLY A 76 7.58 19.08 5.06
C GLY A 76 7.99 19.14 3.60
N GLU A 77 9.26 19.46 3.36
CA GLU A 77 9.81 19.61 2.01
C GLU A 77 11.29 19.24 1.99
N PHE A 78 11.66 18.36 1.07
CA PHE A 78 13.07 18.10 0.72
C PHE A 78 13.58 19.10 -0.30
N GLU A 79 14.88 19.37 -0.27
CA GLU A 79 15.53 20.19 -1.30
C GLU A 79 15.44 19.47 -2.67
N PRO A 80 15.12 20.21 -3.74
CA PRO A 80 15.17 19.67 -5.09
C PRO A 80 16.59 19.71 -5.63
N GLN A 81 17.04 18.61 -6.23
CA GLN A 81 18.25 18.57 -7.04
C GLN A 81 17.88 18.20 -8.48
N LYS A 82 18.46 18.92 -9.46
CA LYS A 82 18.29 18.59 -10.89
C LYS A 82 18.81 17.17 -11.14
N SER A 83 17.89 16.23 -11.25
CA SER A 83 18.14 14.88 -11.70
C SER A 83 17.89 14.79 -13.21
N LEU A 84 18.65 13.94 -13.90
CA LEU A 84 18.36 13.56 -15.30
C LEU A 84 17.18 12.57 -15.40
N SER A 85 16.77 11.97 -14.27
CA SER A 85 15.58 11.12 -14.18
C SER A 85 14.34 11.96 -13.88
N PHE A 86 13.37 11.91 -14.79
CA PHE A 86 12.08 12.57 -14.64
C PHE A 86 11.12 11.71 -13.80
N GLY A 87 10.54 12.32 -12.76
CA GLY A 87 9.14 12.08 -12.35
C GLY A 87 8.77 10.75 -11.73
N ASP A 88 9.41 10.36 -10.62
CA ASP A 88 8.88 9.32 -9.74
C ASP A 88 9.27 9.58 -8.29
N PHE A 89 8.42 9.18 -7.33
CA PHE A 89 8.79 8.93 -5.91
C PHE A 89 9.74 7.72 -5.79
N LYS A 90 10.80 7.68 -6.60
CA LYS A 90 11.80 6.61 -6.57
C LYS A 90 12.69 6.79 -5.35
N LEU A 91 13.01 5.69 -4.70
CA LEU A 91 14.14 5.66 -3.79
C LEU A 91 15.39 5.94 -4.62
N GLU A 92 16.04 7.07 -4.36
CA GLU A 92 17.35 7.35 -4.92
C GLU A 92 18.40 6.44 -4.27
N SER A 93 19.51 6.24 -4.98
CA SER A 93 20.60 5.40 -4.48
C SER A 93 21.05 5.88 -3.09
N PRO A 94 21.49 4.99 -2.17
CA PRO A 94 21.88 5.36 -0.80
C PRO A 94 22.96 6.44 -0.71
N LYS A 95 23.68 6.70 -1.82
CA LYS A 95 24.75 7.69 -1.95
C LYS A 95 24.23 9.11 -2.15
N GLN A 96 23.01 9.28 -2.62
CA GLN A 96 22.41 10.59 -2.87
C GLN A 96 21.31 10.85 -1.85
N ARG A 97 21.47 11.91 -1.05
CA ARG A 97 20.52 12.31 -0.02
C ARG A 97 20.29 13.81 -0.12
N PHE A 98 19.09 14.21 0.22
CA PHE A 98 18.54 15.56 0.07
C PHE A 98 18.25 16.11 1.46
N HIS A 99 18.67 17.33 1.73
CA HIS A 99 18.34 18.02 2.97
C HIS A 99 16.84 18.31 3.06
N ILE A 100 16.32 18.31 4.27
CA ILE A 100 14.97 18.77 4.57
C ILE A 100 15.01 20.28 4.79
N LEU A 101 14.29 21.02 3.95
CA LEU A 101 14.17 22.48 4.02
C LEU A 101 13.35 22.89 5.25
N PHE A 102 12.22 22.22 5.46
CA PHE A 102 11.42 22.33 6.68
C PHE A 102 10.61 21.06 6.92
N GLU A 103 10.22 20.85 8.17
CA GLU A 103 9.28 19.79 8.55
C GLU A 103 8.56 20.19 9.84
N LYS A 104 7.25 19.95 9.90
CA LYS A 104 6.43 20.21 11.07
C LYS A 104 5.48 19.05 11.34
N LEU A 105 5.34 18.72 12.62
CA LEU A 105 4.36 17.75 13.09
C LEU A 105 3.49 18.40 14.15
N TYR A 106 2.17 18.30 13.97
CA TYR A 106 1.16 18.75 14.91
C TYR A 106 0.37 17.55 15.44
N LYS A 107 -0.06 17.62 16.69
CA LYS A 107 -0.99 16.70 17.35
C LYS A 107 -2.13 17.52 17.94
N ASP A 108 -3.35 17.32 17.46
CA ASP A 108 -4.55 18.11 17.82
C ASP A 108 -4.26 19.63 17.80
N ASP A 109 -3.72 20.10 16.65
CA ASP A 109 -3.25 21.47 16.40
C ASP A 109 -2.08 21.98 17.26
N VAL A 110 -1.59 21.20 18.22
CA VAL A 110 -0.40 21.53 19.00
C VAL A 110 0.87 21.15 18.23
N LEU A 111 1.75 22.13 17.99
CA LEU A 111 3.04 21.93 17.32
C LEU A 111 3.98 21.10 18.19
N LEU A 112 4.27 19.86 17.78
CA LEU A 112 5.20 18.96 18.45
C LEU A 112 6.63 19.13 17.95
N VAL A 113 6.80 19.17 16.63
CA VAL A 113 8.11 19.28 15.96
C VAL A 113 8.07 20.47 15.03
N ASN A 114 9.09 21.32 15.11
CA ASN A 114 9.39 22.34 14.13
C ASN A 114 10.85 22.24 13.70
N ARG A 115 11.07 21.84 12.45
CA ARG A 115 12.39 21.71 11.84
C ARG A 115 12.56 22.75 10.74
N THR A 116 13.71 23.40 10.77
CA THR A 116 14.26 24.21 9.66
C THR A 116 15.54 23.56 9.15
N ALA A 117 16.19 24.15 8.14
CA ALA A 117 17.47 23.67 7.64
C ALA A 117 18.59 23.69 8.70
N GLU A 118 18.46 24.51 9.75
CA GLU A 118 19.50 24.73 10.76
C GLU A 118 19.26 23.97 12.07
N GLN A 119 17.99 23.75 12.45
CA GLN A 119 17.66 23.24 13.78
C GLN A 119 16.33 22.47 13.81
N ILE A 120 16.19 21.64 14.84
CA ILE A 120 14.94 20.97 15.19
C ILE A 120 14.54 21.43 16.60
N VAL A 121 13.29 21.85 16.75
CA VAL A 121 12.67 22.19 18.02
C VAL A 121 11.58 21.14 18.29
N PHE A 122 11.73 20.38 19.38
CA PHE A 122 10.75 19.40 19.84
C PHE A 122 10.12 19.92 21.14
N LYS A 123 8.79 20.07 21.16
CA LYS A 123 8.00 20.61 22.29
C LYS A 123 8.63 21.88 22.91
N GLY A 124 9.04 22.82 22.06
CA GLY A 124 9.66 24.09 22.48
C GLY A 124 11.15 24.02 22.85
N THR A 125 11.76 22.83 22.91
CA THR A 125 13.18 22.65 23.25
C THR A 125 14.01 22.32 22.01
N LYS A 126 15.16 22.98 21.84
CA LYS A 126 16.09 22.66 20.74
C LYS A 126 16.74 21.29 20.97
N THR A 127 16.76 20.45 19.95
CA THR A 127 17.49 19.18 19.99
C THR A 127 18.98 19.40 19.77
N PRO A 128 19.84 18.40 20.07
CA PRO A 128 21.19 18.35 19.52
C PRO A 128 21.18 18.41 17.99
N LYS A 129 22.36 18.59 17.39
CA LYS A 129 22.51 18.54 15.93
C LYS A 129 22.23 17.12 15.45
N LEU A 130 21.15 16.97 14.67
CA LEU A 130 20.72 15.71 14.06
C LEU A 130 20.91 15.75 12.54
N SER A 131 20.66 14.61 11.88
CA SER A 131 20.89 14.47 10.44
C SER A 131 20.05 15.45 9.61
N PRO A 132 20.63 16.21 8.67
CA PRO A 132 19.93 17.24 7.89
C PRO A 132 19.00 16.68 6.80
N ASP A 133 19.14 15.40 6.47
CA ASP A 133 18.51 14.69 5.35
C ASP A 133 17.44 13.65 5.77
N THR A 134 17.20 13.52 7.07
CA THR A 134 16.38 12.46 7.66
C THR A 134 15.24 13.09 8.45
N SER A 135 14.02 12.60 8.26
CA SER A 135 12.81 13.13 8.93
C SER A 135 12.94 13.10 10.45
N ALA A 136 12.42 14.13 11.10
CA ALA A 136 12.29 14.23 12.54
C ALA A 136 11.40 13.12 13.12
N ILE A 137 10.41 12.63 12.38
CA ILE A 137 9.61 11.45 12.78
C ILE A 137 10.54 10.25 12.99
N TYR A 138 11.44 9.98 12.05
CA TYR A 138 12.39 8.86 12.18
C TYR A 138 13.39 9.09 13.31
N LEU A 139 13.97 10.31 13.37
CA LEU A 139 15.02 10.66 14.33
C LEU A 139 14.53 10.64 15.78
N LEU A 140 13.28 11.03 16.01
CA LEU A 140 12.68 11.16 17.35
C LEU A 140 11.66 10.07 17.64
N LYS A 141 11.61 8.97 16.88
CA LYS A 141 10.61 7.88 17.04
C LYS A 141 10.58 7.19 18.41
N GLN A 142 11.58 7.42 19.26
CA GLN A 142 11.62 6.92 20.63
C GLN A 142 10.84 7.82 21.60
N GLU A 143 10.56 9.07 21.22
CA GLU A 143 9.69 9.97 21.97
C GLU A 143 8.24 9.53 21.81
N GLU A 144 7.48 9.45 22.91
CA GLU A 144 6.14 8.85 22.94
C GLU A 144 5.21 9.37 21.83
N ASP A 145 4.99 10.69 21.75
CA ASP A 145 4.07 11.29 20.76
C ASP A 145 4.54 11.10 19.31
N ILE A 146 5.86 11.05 19.08
CA ILE A 146 6.45 10.88 17.75
C ILE A 146 6.41 9.40 17.35
N GLY A 147 6.71 8.51 18.29
CA GLY A 147 6.62 7.07 18.13
C GLY A 147 5.20 6.63 17.78
N MET A 148 4.18 7.26 18.39
CA MET A 148 2.78 7.05 18.00
C MET A 148 2.53 7.43 16.53
N ALA A 149 2.93 8.64 16.11
CA ALA A 149 2.77 9.07 14.72
C ALA A 149 3.54 8.16 13.73
N ALA A 150 4.78 7.82 14.06
CA ALA A 150 5.62 6.91 13.27
C ALA A 150 4.97 5.54 13.13
N ALA A 151 4.48 4.97 14.24
CA ALA A 151 3.82 3.66 14.26
C ALA A 151 2.55 3.64 13.41
N GLU A 152 1.79 4.74 13.34
CA GLU A 152 0.63 4.84 12.46
C GLU A 152 1.04 4.88 10.98
N ILE A 153 2.02 5.70 10.61
CA ILE A 153 2.53 5.81 9.24
C ILE A 153 3.13 4.48 8.75
N GLU A 154 3.75 3.70 9.64
CA GLU A 154 4.28 2.37 9.33
C GLU A 154 3.21 1.37 8.87
N LYS A 155 1.94 1.61 9.22
CA LYS A 155 0.81 0.74 8.84
C LYS A 155 0.33 0.97 7.39
N ILE A 156 0.95 1.89 6.64
CA ILE A 156 0.73 2.03 5.20
C ILE A 156 1.33 0.83 4.48
N ILE A 157 0.50 0.13 3.71
CA ILE A 157 0.86 -1.08 2.97
C ILE A 157 0.51 -0.85 1.51
N ARG A 158 1.51 -0.98 0.65
CA ARG A 158 1.27 -1.06 -0.80
C ARG A 158 1.27 -2.51 -1.21
N ALA A 159 0.09 -3.08 -1.40
CA ALA A 159 -0.04 -4.49 -1.74
C ALA A 159 0.29 -4.69 -3.23
N LYS A 160 1.53 -5.12 -3.49
CA LYS A 160 2.01 -5.42 -4.84
C LYS A 160 1.60 -6.84 -5.25
N PRO A 161 1.18 -7.06 -6.51
CA PRO A 161 0.92 -8.40 -7.00
C PRO A 161 2.23 -9.20 -7.14
N PRO A 162 2.20 -10.53 -6.94
CA PRO A 162 3.32 -11.45 -7.19
C PRO A 162 4.01 -11.25 -8.56
N SER A 163 3.28 -10.81 -9.59
CA SER A 163 3.79 -10.54 -10.94
C SER A 163 4.87 -9.44 -10.98
N ASP A 164 4.80 -8.43 -10.12
CA ASP A 164 5.86 -7.41 -10.02
C ASP A 164 7.15 -8.01 -9.44
N PHE A 165 7.06 -9.10 -8.68
CA PHE A 165 8.21 -9.82 -8.16
C PHE A 165 8.88 -10.70 -9.24
N PHE A 166 8.18 -10.97 -10.35
CA PHE A 166 8.69 -11.72 -11.51
C PHE A 166 9.28 -10.82 -12.61
N ASN A 167 9.10 -9.49 -12.55
CA ASN A 167 9.60 -8.54 -13.56
C ASN A 167 10.64 -7.55 -13.02
N ASP A 168 10.81 -7.42 -11.71
CA ASP A 168 11.95 -6.71 -11.11
C ASP A 168 13.19 -7.58 -11.36
N GLU A 169 14.29 -7.06 -11.93
CA GLU A 169 15.55 -7.82 -12.14
C GLU A 169 16.14 -8.46 -10.86
N GLN A 170 15.47 -8.26 -9.71
CA GLN A 170 15.61 -8.94 -8.43
C GLN A 170 14.89 -10.31 -8.31
N ILE A 171 14.54 -10.97 -9.43
CA ILE A 171 13.93 -12.32 -9.56
C ILE A 171 14.71 -13.48 -8.86
N ARG A 172 15.71 -13.20 -8.02
CA ARG A 172 16.32 -14.20 -7.10
C ARG A 172 15.87 -14.09 -5.64
N ALA A 173 14.92 -13.21 -5.33
CA ALA A 173 14.52 -12.95 -3.95
C ALA A 173 13.00 -13.11 -3.72
N TYR A 174 12.45 -14.32 -3.97
CA TYR A 174 11.57 -14.81 -2.91
C TYR A 174 12.42 -14.74 -1.64
N PRO A 175 11.96 -14.13 -0.52
CA PRO A 175 12.69 -14.31 0.73
C PRO A 175 12.90 -15.81 0.85
N LEU A 176 14.15 -16.27 0.99
CA LEU A 176 14.43 -17.69 1.17
C LEU A 176 13.48 -18.16 2.28
N LEU A 177 12.39 -18.84 1.90
CA LEU A 177 11.38 -19.32 2.83
C LEU A 177 11.96 -20.59 3.44
N SER A 178 13.09 -20.42 4.12
CA SER A 178 13.84 -21.49 4.73
C SER A 178 13.30 -21.73 6.12
N ASN A 179 13.34 -23.00 6.54
CA ASN A 179 13.03 -23.36 7.92
C ASN A 179 13.83 -22.51 8.93
N ASP A 180 15.09 -22.19 8.64
CA ASP A 180 15.92 -21.35 9.50
C ASP A 180 15.38 -19.92 9.66
N VAL A 181 14.92 -19.29 8.57
CA VAL A 181 14.30 -17.95 8.63
C VAL A 181 13.02 -18.01 9.46
N ILE A 182 12.17 -19.00 9.21
CA ILE A 182 10.90 -19.15 9.93
C ILE A 182 11.12 -19.45 11.42
N ASN A 183 12.12 -20.27 11.76
CA ASN A 183 12.42 -20.63 13.14
C ASN A 183 12.94 -19.46 13.98
N ARG A 184 13.54 -18.42 13.38
CA ARG A 184 13.93 -17.19 14.08
C ARG A 184 12.74 -16.42 14.65
N TYR A 185 11.56 -16.59 14.05
CA TYR A 185 10.35 -15.85 14.40
C TYR A 185 9.27 -16.73 15.06
N LYS A 186 9.60 -17.99 15.43
CA LYS A 186 8.63 -18.97 15.96
C LYS A 186 7.95 -18.56 17.27
N ASN A 187 8.58 -17.67 18.04
CA ASN A 187 8.08 -17.23 19.34
C ASN A 187 7.28 -15.92 19.25
N LEU A 188 7.13 -15.33 18.05
CA LEU A 188 6.31 -14.13 17.88
C LEU A 188 4.83 -14.49 18.09
N SER A 189 4.13 -13.67 18.85
CA SER A 189 2.67 -13.65 18.90
C SER A 189 2.08 -13.22 17.56
N LEU A 190 0.79 -13.51 17.34
CA LEU A 190 0.07 -13.06 16.14
C LEU A 190 0.16 -11.54 15.95
N THR A 191 0.01 -10.78 17.04
CA THR A 191 0.09 -9.32 17.02
C THR A 191 1.48 -8.83 16.64
N GLU A 192 2.55 -9.48 17.12
CA GLU A 192 3.92 -9.14 16.71
C GLU A 192 4.17 -9.49 15.24
N ILE A 193 3.64 -10.61 14.74
CA ILE A 193 3.71 -10.97 13.31
C ILE A 193 3.01 -9.91 12.47
N GLN A 194 1.79 -9.49 12.85
CA GLN A 194 1.02 -8.48 12.14
C GLN A 194 1.76 -7.14 12.08
N ASN A 195 2.28 -6.66 13.21
CA ASN A 195 3.02 -5.40 13.32
C ASN A 195 4.46 -5.45 12.78
N SER A 196 4.97 -6.63 12.42
CA SER A 196 6.33 -6.75 11.86
C SER A 196 6.42 -6.25 10.41
N GLN A 197 7.61 -5.82 10.02
CA GLN A 197 7.97 -5.51 8.62
C GLN A 197 8.40 -6.77 7.84
N LEU A 198 8.03 -7.97 8.31
CA LEU A 198 8.33 -9.21 7.61
C LEU A 198 7.57 -9.25 6.27
N HIS A 199 8.20 -9.88 5.27
CA HIS A 199 7.54 -10.13 3.99
C HIS A 199 6.25 -10.93 4.20
N LEU A 200 5.17 -10.59 3.48
CA LEU A 200 3.85 -11.21 3.66
C LEU A 200 3.90 -12.74 3.59
N LEU A 201 4.66 -13.30 2.66
CA LEU A 201 4.88 -14.75 2.57
C LEU A 201 5.48 -15.34 3.85
N ILE A 202 6.44 -14.66 4.49
CA ILE A 202 6.99 -15.11 5.78
C ILE A 202 5.87 -15.12 6.83
N LYS A 203 5.06 -14.06 6.90
CA LYS A 203 3.91 -13.99 7.82
C LYS A 203 2.93 -15.14 7.56
N LEU A 204 2.62 -15.42 6.28
CA LEU A 204 1.74 -16.52 5.87
C LEU A 204 2.27 -17.88 6.32
N VAL A 205 3.57 -18.13 6.16
CA VAL A 205 4.21 -19.37 6.64
C VAL A 205 4.21 -19.47 8.17
N LEU A 206 4.44 -18.35 8.88
CA LEU A 206 4.39 -18.33 10.34
C LEU A 206 2.99 -18.68 10.85
N VAL A 207 1.92 -18.11 10.27
CA VAL A 207 0.56 -18.47 10.68
C VAL A 207 0.16 -19.87 10.26
N TYR A 208 0.64 -20.37 9.11
CA TYR A 208 0.44 -21.77 8.72
C TYR A 208 0.98 -22.75 9.78
N ARG A 209 2.13 -22.46 10.38
CA ARG A 209 2.79 -23.35 11.36
C ARG A 209 2.31 -23.16 12.79
N TYR A 210 2.14 -21.92 13.21
CA TYR A 210 2.01 -21.58 14.63
C TYR A 210 0.63 -21.01 14.99
N PHE A 211 -0.17 -20.58 14.01
CA PHE A 211 -1.51 -20.02 14.20
C PHE A 211 -2.52 -20.65 13.22
N PRO A 212 -2.70 -21.98 13.27
CA PRO A 212 -3.47 -22.71 12.27
C PRO A 212 -4.90 -22.18 12.14
N GLU A 213 -5.51 -21.68 13.20
CA GLU A 213 -6.84 -21.06 13.19
C GLU A 213 -6.93 -19.83 12.29
N ILE A 214 -5.87 -19.00 12.23
CA ILE A 214 -5.80 -17.84 11.32
C ILE A 214 -5.59 -18.33 9.89
N PHE A 215 -4.69 -19.29 9.68
CA PHE A 215 -4.47 -19.86 8.36
C PHE A 215 -5.72 -20.55 7.81
N GLN A 216 -6.51 -21.23 8.64
CA GLN A 216 -7.78 -21.83 8.23
C GLN A 216 -8.78 -20.77 7.75
N LYS A 217 -8.83 -19.58 8.37
CA LYS A 217 -9.69 -18.47 7.89
C LYS A 217 -9.26 -17.98 6.51
N ILE A 218 -7.96 -17.75 6.31
CA ILE A 218 -7.37 -17.37 5.02
C ILE A 218 -7.70 -18.44 3.96
N LYS A 219 -7.42 -19.71 4.27
CA LYS A 219 -7.67 -20.84 3.38
C LYS A 219 -9.15 -20.98 3.03
N LYS A 220 -10.05 -20.85 4.01
CA LYS A 220 -11.50 -20.95 3.80
C LYS A 220 -11.96 -19.86 2.82
N ARG A 221 -11.59 -18.60 3.05
CA ARG A 221 -11.92 -17.51 2.12
C ARG A 221 -11.37 -17.75 0.72
N PHE A 222 -10.14 -18.26 0.62
CA PHE A 222 -9.55 -18.60 -0.68
C PHE A 222 -10.33 -19.69 -1.43
N ILE A 223 -10.71 -20.77 -0.75
CA ILE A 223 -11.51 -21.87 -1.33
C ILE A 223 -12.93 -21.41 -1.71
N GLU A 224 -13.53 -20.48 -0.96
CA GLU A 224 -14.83 -19.90 -1.30
C GLU A 224 -14.79 -19.15 -2.64
N ILE A 225 -13.69 -18.45 -2.93
CA ILE A 225 -13.47 -17.77 -4.22
C ILE A 225 -13.20 -18.79 -5.34
N PHE A 226 -12.37 -19.80 -5.07
CA PHE A 226 -11.99 -20.81 -6.06
C PHE A 226 -12.60 -22.17 -5.73
N ASN A 227 -13.86 -22.37 -6.14
CA ASN A 227 -14.66 -23.56 -5.83
C ASN A 227 -14.06 -24.92 -6.28
N LEU A 228 -13.10 -24.92 -7.22
CA LEU A 228 -12.37 -26.11 -7.66
C LEU A 228 -11.22 -26.50 -6.71
N ILE A 229 -10.80 -25.61 -5.82
CA ILE A 229 -9.75 -25.86 -4.84
C ILE A 229 -10.32 -26.62 -3.64
N GLU A 230 -9.57 -27.61 -3.16
CA GLU A 230 -9.91 -28.35 -1.93
C GLU A 230 -8.96 -28.03 -0.76
N ASP A 231 -7.71 -27.67 -1.04
CA ASP A 231 -6.74 -27.38 0.02
C ASP A 231 -5.62 -26.44 -0.44
N VAL A 232 -5.02 -25.74 0.53
CA VAL A 232 -3.82 -24.91 0.36
C VAL A 232 -2.84 -25.33 1.44
N ARG A 233 -1.62 -25.68 1.03
CA ARG A 233 -0.56 -26.15 1.94
C ARG A 233 0.73 -25.40 1.69
N ILE A 234 1.59 -25.38 2.71
CA ILE A 234 2.94 -24.85 2.60
C ILE A 234 3.91 -25.97 2.94
N GLU A 235 4.56 -26.50 1.91
CA GLU A 235 5.41 -27.70 2.00
C GLU A 235 6.70 -27.51 1.20
N HIS A 236 7.64 -28.42 1.36
CA HIS A 236 8.85 -28.46 0.53
C HIS A 236 8.48 -28.80 -0.94
N PRO A 237 9.21 -28.23 -1.92
CA PRO A 237 9.02 -28.57 -3.32
C PRO A 237 9.26 -30.07 -3.56
N ARG A 238 8.39 -30.71 -4.33
CA ARG A 238 8.63 -32.08 -4.83
C ARG A 238 9.48 -31.99 -6.10
N ASN A 239 10.47 -32.87 -6.26
CA ASN A 239 11.36 -32.97 -7.43
C ASN A 239 12.23 -31.73 -7.74
N TRP A 240 12.65 -30.97 -6.71
CA TRP A 240 13.53 -29.81 -6.85
C TRP A 240 14.93 -30.13 -7.41
N TYR A 241 15.38 -31.39 -7.27
CA TYR A 241 16.72 -31.84 -7.67
C TYR A 241 17.02 -31.71 -9.17
N ASP A 242 16.01 -31.66 -10.05
CA ASP A 242 16.23 -31.63 -11.51
C ASP A 242 16.44 -30.21 -12.09
N PHE A 243 16.14 -29.14 -11.34
CA PHE A 243 16.19 -27.77 -11.86
C PHE A 243 17.52 -27.05 -11.62
N PHE A 244 18.32 -27.45 -10.63
CA PHE A 244 19.60 -26.79 -10.32
C PHE A 244 20.68 -27.80 -9.90
N THR A 245 21.71 -27.93 -10.73
CA THR A 245 22.96 -28.62 -10.36
C THR A 245 23.83 -27.70 -9.50
N SER A 246 23.62 -27.65 -8.17
CA SER A 246 24.71 -27.42 -7.19
C SER A 246 24.22 -27.42 -5.73
N ASN A 247 24.61 -28.49 -5.04
CA ASN A 247 24.95 -28.59 -3.61
C ASN A 247 24.70 -27.38 -2.67
N PHE A 248 24.00 -27.68 -1.57
CA PHE A 248 24.06 -27.10 -0.20
C PHE A 248 22.98 -26.10 0.31
N MET A 249 21.98 -25.65 -0.45
CA MET A 249 20.91 -24.77 0.09
C MET A 249 19.46 -25.25 -0.10
N ASP A 250 19.28 -26.51 -0.51
CA ASP A 250 18.05 -26.95 -1.17
C ASP A 250 17.00 -27.68 -0.31
N SER A 251 17.31 -28.05 0.93
CA SER A 251 16.38 -28.84 1.78
C SER A 251 15.44 -28.01 2.67
N GLN A 252 15.50 -26.68 2.58
CA GLN A 252 14.77 -25.82 3.51
C GLN A 252 13.68 -24.96 2.89
N LEU A 253 13.60 -24.86 1.55
CA LEU A 253 12.64 -23.99 0.86
C LEU A 253 11.20 -24.45 1.04
N LEU A 254 10.29 -23.52 1.30
CA LEU A 254 8.87 -23.75 1.46
C LEU A 254 8.08 -23.08 0.34
N TRP A 255 7.17 -23.82 -0.26
CA TRP A 255 6.30 -23.36 -1.35
C TRP A 255 4.84 -23.46 -0.98
N VAL A 256 4.06 -22.50 -1.46
CA VAL A 256 2.61 -22.62 -1.50
C VAL A 256 2.23 -23.67 -2.55
N ASN A 257 1.48 -24.67 -2.12
CA ASN A 257 0.93 -25.72 -2.97
C ASN A 257 -0.60 -25.67 -2.90
N ILE A 258 -1.25 -25.76 -4.06
CA ILE A 258 -2.71 -25.74 -4.18
C ILE A 258 -3.20 -27.10 -4.66
N LYS A 259 -4.18 -27.65 -3.96
CA LYS A 259 -4.78 -28.93 -4.30
C LYS A 259 -6.15 -28.71 -4.92
N GLU A 260 -6.36 -29.28 -6.10
CA GLU A 260 -7.61 -29.19 -6.86
C GLU A 260 -8.44 -30.48 -6.75
N LYS A 261 -9.76 -30.32 -6.79
CA LYS A 261 -10.71 -31.43 -6.78
C LYS A 261 -10.50 -32.34 -7.99
N GLY A 262 -10.31 -33.63 -7.72
CA GLY A 262 -10.14 -34.64 -8.77
C GLY A 262 -8.73 -34.71 -9.39
N ILE A 263 -7.78 -33.88 -8.95
CA ILE A 263 -6.38 -33.94 -9.40
C ILE A 263 -5.51 -34.49 -8.28
N ASN A 264 -4.78 -35.59 -8.52
CA ASN A 264 -3.96 -36.24 -7.49
C ASN A 264 -2.75 -35.41 -7.07
N GLU A 265 -2.07 -34.77 -8.03
CA GLU A 265 -0.89 -33.96 -7.78
C GLU A 265 -1.26 -32.50 -7.47
N PRO A 266 -0.74 -31.89 -6.40
CA PRO A 266 -0.98 -30.49 -6.13
C PRO A 266 -0.19 -29.59 -7.10
N ILE A 267 -0.76 -28.45 -7.44
CA ILE A 267 -0.11 -27.40 -8.21
C ILE A 267 0.95 -26.74 -7.33
N GLN A 268 2.21 -26.85 -7.74
CA GLN A 268 3.34 -26.20 -7.07
C GLN A 268 3.39 -24.71 -7.39
N GLN A 269 3.93 -23.92 -6.46
CA GLN A 269 3.98 -22.46 -6.53
C GLN A 269 4.34 -21.85 -7.91
N PRO A 270 5.36 -22.33 -8.65
CA PRO A 270 5.70 -21.77 -9.96
C PRO A 270 4.61 -21.94 -11.02
N ASN A 271 3.73 -22.93 -10.86
CA ASN A 271 2.65 -23.26 -11.78
C ASN A 271 1.28 -22.73 -11.32
N ILE A 272 1.22 -22.05 -10.15
CA ILE A 272 0.00 -21.40 -9.69
C ILE A 272 -0.24 -20.16 -10.57
N SER A 273 -1.47 -19.99 -11.07
CA SER A 273 -1.81 -18.80 -11.85
C SER A 273 -1.59 -17.51 -11.06
N SER A 274 -1.14 -16.44 -11.74
CA SER A 274 -0.88 -15.15 -11.09
C SER A 274 -2.09 -14.61 -10.35
N GLY A 275 -3.31 -14.80 -10.88
CA GLY A 275 -4.55 -14.40 -10.23
C GLY A 275 -4.85 -15.16 -8.95
N MET A 276 -4.62 -16.47 -8.92
CA MET A 276 -4.78 -17.26 -7.69
C MET A 276 -3.76 -16.85 -6.63
N MET A 277 -2.48 -16.72 -7.00
CA MET A 277 -1.46 -16.30 -6.05
C MET A 277 -1.72 -14.88 -5.54
N LYS A 278 -2.10 -13.94 -6.41
CA LYS A 278 -2.48 -12.56 -6.05
C LYS A 278 -3.67 -12.54 -5.09
N THR A 279 -4.69 -13.35 -5.36
CA THR A 279 -5.87 -13.47 -4.50
C THR A 279 -5.50 -14.02 -3.11
N LEU A 280 -4.69 -15.08 -3.05
CA LEU A 280 -4.19 -15.61 -1.78
C LEU A 280 -3.39 -14.57 -1.00
N MET A 281 -2.53 -13.80 -1.68
CA MET A 281 -1.77 -12.73 -1.03
C MET A 281 -2.67 -11.61 -0.52
N TYR A 282 -3.66 -11.15 -1.28
CA TYR A 282 -4.59 -10.13 -0.80
C TYR A 282 -5.39 -10.59 0.40
N ILE A 283 -5.94 -11.81 0.38
CA ILE A 283 -6.61 -12.37 1.56
C ILE A 283 -5.62 -12.43 2.72
N SER A 284 -4.40 -12.94 2.50
CA SER A 284 -3.39 -13.04 3.55
C SER A 284 -3.06 -11.67 4.15
N GLU A 285 -2.90 -10.63 3.33
CA GLU A 285 -2.62 -9.26 3.80
C GLU A 285 -3.74 -8.76 4.72
N LEU A 286 -5.01 -9.02 4.39
CA LEU A 286 -6.13 -8.58 5.22
C LEU A 286 -6.15 -9.22 6.60
N TYR A 287 -5.79 -10.49 6.70
CA TYR A 287 -5.73 -11.18 8.00
C TYR A 287 -4.42 -10.89 8.76
N LEU A 288 -3.35 -10.50 8.06
CA LEU A 288 -1.99 -10.38 8.60
C LEU A 288 -1.46 -8.95 8.66
N CYS A 289 -2.25 -7.96 8.23
CA CYS A 289 -1.94 -6.55 8.44
C CYS A 289 -2.27 -6.10 9.88
N PRO A 290 -1.59 -5.07 10.39
CA PRO A 290 -1.98 -4.41 11.63
C PRO A 290 -3.40 -3.82 11.57
N PRO A 291 -4.15 -3.85 12.67
CA PRO A 291 -5.40 -3.10 12.77
C PRO A 291 -5.19 -1.59 12.53
N GLY A 292 -6.07 -1.00 11.71
CA GLY A 292 -5.96 0.38 11.28
C GLY A 292 -4.91 0.59 10.17
N SER A 293 -4.60 -0.44 9.39
CA SER A 293 -3.73 -0.30 8.22
C SER A 293 -4.37 0.53 7.11
N VAL A 294 -3.52 1.16 6.29
CA VAL A 294 -3.92 1.80 5.04
C VAL A 294 -3.41 0.92 3.90
N ILE A 295 -4.31 0.26 3.17
CA ILE A 295 -3.95 -0.62 2.05
C ILE A 295 -4.15 0.11 0.73
N LEU A 296 -3.06 0.24 -0.02
CA LEU A 296 -3.00 0.84 -1.34
C LEU A 296 -3.04 -0.26 -2.41
N LEU A 297 -4.07 -0.26 -3.26
CA LEU A 297 -4.23 -1.22 -4.36
C LEU A 297 -4.25 -0.46 -5.69
N ASP A 298 -3.20 -0.65 -6.47
CA ASP A 298 -3.11 -0.05 -7.81
C ASP A 298 -3.63 -1.04 -8.85
N GLU A 299 -4.48 -0.55 -9.75
CA GLU A 299 -5.16 -1.31 -10.81
C GLU A 299 -5.67 -2.64 -10.23
N PHE A 300 -6.59 -2.53 -9.29
CA PHE A 300 -7.02 -3.64 -8.43
C PHE A 300 -7.42 -4.90 -9.23
N GLU A 301 -8.09 -4.71 -10.37
CA GLU A 301 -8.49 -5.74 -11.33
C GLU A 301 -7.31 -6.48 -11.99
N ASN A 302 -6.13 -5.89 -12.05
CA ASN A 302 -5.07 -6.41 -12.90
C ASN A 302 -4.70 -7.83 -12.49
N SER A 303 -4.62 -8.75 -13.45
CA SER A 303 -4.31 -10.16 -13.21
C SER A 303 -5.32 -10.89 -12.30
N LEU A 304 -6.46 -10.30 -11.92
CA LEU A 304 -7.57 -11.02 -11.30
C LEU A 304 -8.51 -11.55 -12.39
N GLY A 305 -8.95 -12.79 -12.24
CA GLY A 305 -10.03 -13.33 -13.07
C GLY A 305 -11.36 -12.66 -12.75
N VAL A 306 -12.30 -12.65 -13.70
CA VAL A 306 -13.62 -12.00 -13.55
C VAL A 306 -14.34 -12.43 -12.27
N ASN A 307 -14.33 -13.73 -11.95
CA ASN A 307 -14.96 -14.26 -10.74
C ASN A 307 -14.27 -13.82 -9.44
N CYS A 308 -12.99 -13.46 -9.48
CA CYS A 308 -12.24 -13.02 -8.30
C CYS A 308 -12.50 -11.55 -7.98
N ILE A 309 -12.82 -10.74 -9.00
CA ILE A 309 -13.06 -9.31 -8.84
C ILE A 309 -14.24 -9.08 -7.89
N GLU A 310 -15.36 -9.79 -8.10
CA GLU A 310 -16.55 -9.72 -7.26
C GLU A 310 -16.24 -10.03 -5.79
N SER A 311 -15.75 -11.23 -5.50
CA SER A 311 -15.48 -11.64 -4.12
C SER A 311 -14.42 -10.78 -3.45
N MET A 312 -13.41 -10.30 -4.19
CA MET A 312 -12.40 -9.42 -3.62
C MET A 312 -12.95 -8.00 -3.34
N THR A 313 -13.85 -7.49 -4.18
CA THR A 313 -14.58 -6.24 -3.88
C THR A 313 -15.45 -6.39 -2.64
N GLU A 314 -16.16 -7.51 -2.49
CA GLU A 314 -16.94 -7.79 -1.27
C GLU A 314 -16.05 -7.84 -0.03
N ILE A 315 -14.90 -8.52 -0.11
CA ILE A 315 -13.94 -8.59 1.00
C ILE A 315 -13.43 -7.19 1.40
N ILE A 316 -13.18 -6.29 0.44
CA ILE A 316 -12.78 -4.90 0.72
C ILE A 316 -13.90 -4.18 1.51
N LEU A 317 -15.15 -4.32 1.06
CA LEU A 317 -16.31 -3.70 1.70
C LEU A 317 -16.59 -4.29 3.10
N GLU A 318 -16.38 -5.59 3.30
CA GLU A 318 -16.54 -6.26 4.61
C GLU A 318 -15.49 -5.81 5.64
N ASN A 319 -14.30 -5.42 5.22
CA ASN A 319 -13.19 -5.07 6.11
C ASN A 319 -13.04 -3.55 6.34
N GLN A 320 -14.08 -2.79 5.98
CA GLN A 320 -14.03 -1.33 5.95
C GLN A 320 -13.88 -0.66 7.34
N ASP A 321 -14.22 -1.36 8.42
CA ASP A 321 -14.09 -0.83 9.77
C ASP A 321 -12.67 -0.98 10.36
N ASN A 322 -11.86 -1.87 9.79
CA ASN A 322 -10.55 -2.24 10.34
C ASN A 322 -9.36 -1.70 9.54
N VAL A 323 -9.54 -1.44 8.24
CA VAL A 323 -8.45 -1.11 7.31
C VAL A 323 -8.94 -0.07 6.33
N GLN A 324 -8.23 1.05 6.13
CA GLN A 324 -8.56 2.03 5.10
C GLN A 324 -8.04 1.58 3.73
N PHE A 325 -8.93 1.42 2.75
CA PHE A 325 -8.58 1.10 1.38
C PHE A 325 -8.52 2.34 0.50
N ILE A 326 -7.44 2.45 -0.27
CA ILE A 326 -7.28 3.47 -1.31
C ILE A 326 -6.91 2.73 -2.58
N ILE A 327 -7.86 2.65 -3.50
CA ILE A 327 -7.80 1.76 -4.65
C ILE A 327 -7.92 2.54 -5.95
N THR A 328 -7.25 2.08 -6.99
CA THR A 328 -7.43 2.58 -8.36
C THR A 328 -8.05 1.46 -9.20
N SER A 329 -8.96 1.82 -10.11
CA SER A 329 -9.54 0.87 -11.05
C SER A 329 -10.01 1.57 -12.32
N HIS A 330 -9.90 0.86 -13.42
CA HIS A 330 -10.49 1.17 -14.72
C HIS A 330 -11.63 0.21 -15.08
N HIS A 331 -11.85 -0.83 -14.27
CA HIS A 331 -12.76 -1.91 -14.62
C HIS A 331 -14.23 -1.54 -14.34
N PRO A 332 -15.13 -1.59 -15.34
CA PRO A 332 -16.53 -1.20 -15.19
C PRO A 332 -17.25 -1.90 -14.04
N TYR A 333 -16.97 -3.18 -13.83
CA TYR A 333 -17.58 -3.96 -12.74
C TYR A 333 -17.19 -3.43 -11.35
N ILE A 334 -15.91 -3.09 -11.12
CA ILE A 334 -15.46 -2.58 -9.81
C ILE A 334 -16.13 -1.23 -9.53
N ILE A 335 -16.08 -0.35 -10.53
CA ILE A 335 -16.66 0.99 -10.43
C ILE A 335 -18.16 0.90 -10.12
N ASN A 336 -18.92 0.07 -10.85
CA ASN A 336 -20.37 -0.07 -10.65
C ASN A 336 -20.76 -0.67 -9.29
N ASN A 337 -19.91 -1.49 -8.67
CA ASN A 337 -20.20 -2.13 -7.39
C ASN A 337 -19.82 -1.27 -6.18
N ILE A 338 -18.95 -0.28 -6.37
CA ILE A 338 -18.60 0.70 -5.33
C ILE A 338 -19.54 1.90 -5.45
N PRO A 339 -20.25 2.30 -4.39
CA PRO A 339 -21.18 3.44 -4.47
C PRO A 339 -20.47 4.76 -4.87
N PRO A 340 -21.10 5.64 -5.67
CA PRO A 340 -20.47 6.88 -6.15
C PRO A 340 -19.95 7.82 -5.07
N GLN A 341 -20.46 7.74 -3.84
CA GLN A 341 -19.98 8.51 -2.69
C GLN A 341 -18.54 8.17 -2.29
N HIS A 342 -18.04 7.02 -2.75
CA HIS A 342 -16.67 6.55 -2.54
C HIS A 342 -15.74 6.92 -3.70
N TRP A 343 -16.27 7.49 -4.78
CA TRP A 343 -15.51 7.83 -5.98
C TRP A 343 -14.85 9.18 -5.84
N LYS A 344 -13.56 9.21 -6.15
CA LYS A 344 -12.72 10.40 -6.25
C LYS A 344 -12.27 10.52 -7.69
N ILE A 345 -12.79 11.52 -8.38
CA ILE A 345 -12.50 11.73 -9.80
C ILE A 345 -11.18 12.48 -9.90
N VAL A 346 -10.19 11.82 -10.49
CA VAL A 346 -8.84 12.33 -10.67
C VAL A 346 -8.73 12.93 -12.07
N THR A 347 -8.42 14.23 -12.12
CA THR A 347 -8.20 14.97 -13.37
C THR A 347 -6.82 15.60 -13.36
N ARG A 348 -6.29 15.90 -14.55
CA ARG A 348 -4.95 16.44 -14.71
C ARG A 348 -4.91 17.51 -15.79
N LYS A 349 -4.32 18.66 -15.47
CA LYS A 349 -3.99 19.73 -16.43
C LYS A 349 -2.52 20.08 -16.28
N GLY A 350 -1.71 19.67 -17.27
CA GLY A 350 -0.25 19.78 -17.20
C GLY A 350 0.35 18.99 -16.02
N GLY A 351 1.14 19.65 -15.17
CA GLY A 351 1.69 19.07 -13.94
C GLY A 351 0.71 18.99 -12.77
N VAL A 352 -0.44 19.66 -12.86
CA VAL A 352 -1.38 19.76 -11.74
C VAL A 352 -2.43 18.66 -11.80
N VAL A 353 -2.53 17.87 -10.73
CA VAL A 353 -3.53 16.84 -10.50
C VAL A 353 -4.54 17.35 -9.48
N LYS A 354 -5.83 17.23 -9.83
CA LYS A 354 -6.96 17.56 -8.96
C LYS A 354 -7.75 16.31 -8.68
N VAL A 355 -8.35 16.28 -7.50
CA VAL A 355 -9.24 15.20 -7.07
C VAL A 355 -10.51 15.82 -6.52
N LYS A 356 -11.63 15.51 -7.14
CA LYS A 356 -12.96 16.03 -6.75
C LYS A 356 -13.91 14.89 -6.43
N GLU A 357 -14.99 15.19 -5.72
CA GLU A 357 -16.05 14.22 -5.44
C GLU A 357 -16.84 13.91 -6.72
N ALA A 358 -17.49 12.74 -6.76
CA ALA A 358 -18.46 12.46 -7.83
C ALA A 358 -19.61 13.48 -7.86
N GLU A 359 -20.03 13.97 -6.69
CA GLU A 359 -21.11 14.96 -6.57
C GLU A 359 -20.74 16.31 -7.21
N ASP A 360 -19.46 16.69 -7.21
CA ASP A 360 -18.96 17.94 -7.80
C ASP A 360 -19.12 17.97 -9.33
N PHE A 361 -19.21 16.80 -9.97
CA PHE A 361 -19.48 16.67 -11.40
C PHE A 361 -20.97 16.40 -11.72
N GLY A 362 -21.84 16.42 -10.71
CA GLY A 362 -23.26 16.10 -10.89
C GLY A 362 -23.54 14.62 -11.20
N ILE A 363 -22.60 13.72 -10.88
CA ILE A 363 -22.78 12.27 -11.08
C ILE A 363 -23.96 11.79 -10.24
N SER A 364 -24.87 11.04 -10.86
CA SER A 364 -26.04 10.49 -10.19
C SER A 364 -25.67 9.59 -8.99
N LYS A 365 -26.52 9.59 -7.96
CA LYS A 365 -26.44 8.61 -6.87
C LYS A 365 -26.92 7.21 -7.29
N SER A 366 -27.61 7.10 -8.44
CA SER A 366 -28.06 5.82 -8.99
C SER A 366 -26.92 5.11 -9.70
N ARG A 367 -26.57 3.89 -9.27
CA ARG A 367 -25.39 3.13 -9.76
C ARG A 367 -25.26 3.10 -11.29
N HIS A 368 -26.31 2.67 -11.99
CA HIS A 368 -26.25 2.56 -13.46
C HIS A 368 -26.09 3.90 -14.17
N LYS A 369 -26.77 4.94 -13.67
CA LYS A 369 -26.64 6.27 -14.25
C LYS A 369 -25.29 6.89 -13.91
N ALA A 370 -24.79 6.67 -12.70
CA ALA A 370 -23.51 7.18 -12.22
C ALA A 370 -22.35 6.76 -13.11
N PHE A 371 -22.33 5.50 -13.54
CA PHE A 371 -21.28 5.00 -14.43
C PHE A 371 -21.32 5.66 -15.80
N ILE A 372 -22.52 5.85 -16.38
CA ILE A 372 -22.68 6.58 -17.65
C ILE A 372 -22.24 8.03 -17.50
N ASP A 373 -22.70 8.71 -16.43
CA ASP A 373 -22.29 10.09 -16.13
C ASP A 373 -20.76 10.18 -16.02
N LEU A 374 -20.11 9.24 -15.31
CA LEU A 374 -18.66 9.16 -15.19
C LEU A 374 -17.97 9.02 -16.55
N ILE A 375 -18.40 8.09 -17.40
CA ILE A 375 -17.81 7.92 -18.73
C ILE A 375 -17.93 9.22 -19.54
N ASN A 376 -19.10 9.83 -19.58
CA ASN A 376 -19.32 11.09 -20.29
C ASN A 376 -18.39 12.20 -19.77
N ILE A 377 -18.24 12.33 -18.45
CA ILE A 377 -17.32 13.31 -17.84
C ILE A 377 -15.88 13.05 -18.27
N LEU A 378 -15.44 11.80 -18.27
CA LEU A 378 -14.07 11.44 -18.64
C LEU A 378 -13.79 11.62 -20.14
N GLU A 379 -14.82 11.53 -20.99
CA GLU A 379 -14.74 11.78 -22.43
C GLU A 379 -14.80 13.28 -22.76
N ASP A 380 -15.76 14.01 -22.18
CA ASP A 380 -16.03 15.42 -22.50
C ASP A 380 -15.07 16.38 -21.78
N TYR A 381 -14.60 16.01 -20.59
CA TYR A 381 -13.76 16.84 -19.72
C TYR A 381 -12.53 16.08 -19.18
N PRO A 382 -11.62 15.61 -20.05
CA PRO A 382 -10.47 14.81 -19.64
C PRO A 382 -9.51 15.55 -18.68
N GLU A 383 -9.47 16.89 -18.76
CA GLU A 383 -8.68 17.75 -17.85
C GLU A 383 -9.49 18.21 -16.61
N GLY A 384 -10.77 17.84 -16.52
CA GLY A 384 -11.73 18.27 -15.51
C GLY A 384 -12.61 19.46 -15.96
N LEU A 385 -13.62 19.77 -15.14
CA LEU A 385 -14.47 20.94 -15.34
C LEU A 385 -13.70 22.21 -14.92
N GLU A 386 -13.66 23.21 -15.80
CA GLU A 386 -13.18 24.55 -15.44
C GLU A 386 -14.19 25.19 -14.47
N GLU A 387 -13.71 25.69 -13.35
CA GLU A 387 -14.50 26.57 -12.48
C GLU A 387 -14.46 27.95 -13.12
N GLU A 388 -15.58 28.40 -13.69
CA GLU A 388 -15.78 29.79 -14.13
C GLU A 388 -15.81 30.77 -12.94
#